data_AF-A0A9X1UHC3-F1
#
_entry.id   AF-A0A9X1UHC3-F1
#
_cell.length_a   1.000
_cell.length_b   1.000
_cell.length_c   1.000
_cell.angle_alpha   90.00
_cell.angle_beta   90.00
_cell.angle_gamma   90.00
#
_symmetry.space_group_name_H-M   'P 1'
#
loop_
_entity.id
_entity.type
_entity.pdbx_description
1 polymer ?
#
loop_
_entity_poly.entity_id
_entity_poly.type
_entity_poly.pdbx_seq_one_letter_code
_entity_poly.pdbx_strand_id
1 'polypeptide(L)'
;MTLQVDLPDGELIECTRLARAIALARLTKQGLTGIACVVGKVMKIQLSPRAVVGQTGAITVDSEADSVSVRFRQRYTPAGHPGVDPRLIQSGRPSGLLIIDEQSNAVDLFAEARADQGPMSLPYKLTDEDRALLVRLLPDLPQLQAPVTLEAREAFLDAYRAHPDRAGWEPELLSLFDPDVERGRLDDLSLKCQQELRDDFIEQRFAAFNSDHSRAKLLVAGAFIPRQMVLDYLKQRHDMVPVPRRPDEGVSTQTAVLASTQSDVRSAVPEKVPSQDGRSSKDKMREEGLDPTDVYEYHKQLVGKARTKRTAEYFEVSGSLVRRKIRQYKERSQPASPFPVPVNKK
;
A
#
# COMPACT_ATOMS: atom_id res chain seq x y z
N MET A 1 14.96 4.82 -14.47
CA MET A 1 13.62 5.46 -14.37
C MET A 1 13.76 6.39 -13.20
N THR A 2 13.83 7.69 -13.45
CA THR A 2 14.23 8.64 -12.42
C THR A 2 13.02 9.03 -11.58
N LEU A 3 13.05 8.73 -10.28
CA LEU A 3 11.97 9.05 -9.35
C LEU A 3 12.05 10.51 -8.95
N GLN A 4 10.90 11.15 -8.73
CA GLN A 4 10.85 12.50 -8.19
C GLN A 4 10.70 12.48 -6.67
N VAL A 5 11.43 13.36 -5.99
CA VAL A 5 11.38 13.50 -4.53
C VAL A 5 11.00 14.94 -4.19
N ASP A 6 9.92 15.11 -3.42
CA ASP A 6 9.61 16.41 -2.81
C ASP A 6 10.48 16.61 -1.55
N LEU A 7 11.52 17.44 -1.70
CA LEU A 7 12.45 17.73 -0.61
C LEU A 7 11.93 18.87 0.27
N PRO A 8 12.11 18.81 1.60
CA PRO A 8 11.77 19.91 2.50
C PRO A 8 12.46 21.23 2.12
N ASP A 9 11.84 22.35 2.49
CA ASP A 9 12.36 23.70 2.30
C ASP A 9 13.65 23.93 3.09
N GLY A 10 14.50 24.83 2.58
CA GLY A 10 15.70 25.29 3.25
C GLY A 10 17.01 24.67 2.73
N GLU A 11 18.12 25.25 3.18
CA GLU A 11 19.49 24.84 2.85
C GLU A 11 19.97 23.64 3.65
N LEU A 12 19.32 23.37 4.79
CA LEU A 12 19.63 22.27 5.69
C LEU A 12 18.40 21.38 5.84
N ILE A 13 18.54 20.11 5.47
CA ILE A 13 17.45 19.14 5.49
C ILE A 13 17.66 18.19 6.67
N GLU A 14 16.66 18.11 7.55
CA GLU A 14 16.69 17.16 8.66
C GLU A 14 16.66 15.71 8.15
N CYS A 15 17.51 14.85 8.71
CA CYS A 15 17.66 13.47 8.27
C CYS A 15 16.35 12.66 8.29
N THR A 16 15.51 12.85 9.32
CA THR A 16 14.22 12.16 9.45
C THR A 16 13.25 12.57 8.35
N ARG A 17 13.22 13.87 8.02
CA ARG A 17 12.42 14.42 6.93
C ARG A 17 12.91 13.93 5.57
N LEU A 18 14.23 13.85 5.37
CA LEU A 18 14.81 13.28 4.17
C LEU A 18 14.44 11.81 3.98
N ALA A 19 14.60 10.99 5.03
CA ALA A 19 14.24 9.57 5.00
C ALA A 19 12.77 9.38 4.61
N ARG A 20 11.87 10.18 5.19
CA ARG A 20 10.44 10.16 4.86
C ARG A 20 10.16 10.59 3.42
N ALA A 21 10.85 11.62 2.90
CA ALA A 21 10.71 12.06 1.52
C ALA A 21 11.16 10.98 0.52
N ILE A 22 12.28 10.30 0.77
CA ILE A 22 12.75 9.17 -0.03
C ILE A 22 11.74 8.02 0.02
N ALA A 23 11.25 7.68 1.21
CA ALA A 23 10.25 6.63 1.38
C ALA A 23 8.94 6.95 0.65
N LEU A 24 8.46 8.20 0.72
CA LEU A 24 7.30 8.67 -0.03
C LEU A 24 7.53 8.52 -1.53
N ALA A 25 8.65 8.98 -2.06
CA ALA A 25 8.97 8.87 -3.48
C ALA A 25 9.02 7.41 -3.95
N ARG A 26 9.60 6.50 -3.15
CA ARG A 26 9.63 5.06 -3.44
C ARG A 26 8.23 4.44 -3.41
N LEU A 27 7.42 4.82 -2.43
CA LEU A 27 6.08 4.26 -2.21
C LEU A 27 5.08 4.72 -3.28
N THR A 28 5.07 6.01 -3.56
CA THR A 28 4.17 6.64 -4.54
C THR A 28 4.66 6.46 -5.98
N LYS A 29 5.93 6.10 -6.17
CA LYS A 29 6.63 6.19 -7.45
C LYS A 29 6.44 7.57 -8.09
N GLN A 30 6.56 8.63 -7.30
CA GLN A 30 6.40 10.01 -7.74
C GLN A 30 7.23 10.30 -9.00
N GLY A 31 6.65 11.05 -9.92
CA GLY A 31 7.30 11.45 -11.18
C GLY A 31 7.10 10.47 -12.34
N LEU A 32 6.47 9.31 -12.12
CA LEU A 32 6.01 8.48 -13.23
C LEU A 32 4.83 9.17 -13.93
N THR A 33 4.88 9.20 -15.26
CA THR A 33 3.87 9.82 -16.12
C THR A 33 3.50 8.91 -17.29
N GLY A 34 2.27 9.07 -17.80
CA GLY A 34 1.79 8.34 -18.98
C GLY A 34 1.85 6.83 -18.80
N ILE A 35 2.52 6.13 -19.73
CA ILE A 35 2.62 4.66 -19.74
C ILE A 35 3.31 4.10 -18.50
N ALA A 36 4.17 4.89 -17.83
CA ALA A 36 4.85 4.43 -16.64
C ALA A 36 3.91 4.25 -15.43
N CYS A 37 2.71 4.84 -15.50
CA CYS A 37 1.64 4.65 -14.52
C CYS A 37 0.83 3.36 -14.75
N VAL A 38 1.06 2.63 -15.85
CA VAL A 38 0.39 1.37 -16.18
C VAL A 38 1.30 0.20 -15.81
N VAL A 39 0.86 -0.63 -14.84
CA VAL A 39 1.62 -1.78 -14.32
C VAL A 39 1.28 -3.10 -15.02
N GLY A 40 0.13 -3.18 -15.67
CA GLY A 40 -0.38 -4.41 -16.27
C GLY A 40 -1.62 -4.17 -17.12
N LYS A 41 -2.30 -5.26 -17.45
CA LYS A 41 -3.61 -5.26 -18.08
C LYS A 41 -4.54 -6.24 -17.37
N VAL A 42 -5.82 -5.91 -17.31
CA VAL A 42 -6.86 -6.75 -16.75
C VAL A 42 -7.80 -7.19 -17.86
N MET A 43 -7.95 -8.50 -18.05
CA MET A 43 -8.98 -9.05 -18.92
C MET A 43 -10.22 -9.35 -18.09
N LYS A 44 -11.37 -8.82 -18.52
CA LYS A 44 -12.68 -9.16 -17.94
C LYS A 44 -13.28 -10.29 -18.74
N ILE A 45 -13.42 -11.46 -18.11
CA ILE A 45 -14.07 -12.63 -18.69
C ILE A 45 -15.49 -12.70 -18.15
N GLN A 46 -16.47 -12.56 -19.04
CA GLN A 46 -17.85 -12.89 -18.71
C GLN A 46 -18.06 -14.38 -18.99
N LEU A 47 -18.28 -15.16 -17.94
CA LEU A 47 -18.70 -16.54 -18.08
C LEU A 47 -20.20 -16.54 -18.34
N SER A 48 -20.61 -16.63 -19.61
CA SER A 48 -22.01 -16.91 -19.91
C SER A 48 -22.28 -18.40 -19.67
N PRO A 49 -23.22 -18.79 -18.79
CA PRO A 49 -23.60 -20.19 -18.65
C PRO A 49 -24.38 -20.64 -19.89
N ARG A 50 -23.67 -21.17 -20.89
CA ARG A 50 -24.28 -22.03 -21.92
C ARG A 50 -23.95 -23.49 -21.60
N ALA A 51 -24.57 -23.99 -20.54
CA ALA A 51 -24.62 -25.42 -20.29
C ALA A 51 -25.72 -26.04 -21.15
N VAL A 52 -25.37 -26.50 -22.36
CA VAL A 52 -26.12 -27.60 -22.99
C VAL A 52 -25.36 -28.87 -22.64
N VAL A 53 -25.99 -29.72 -21.83
CA VAL A 53 -25.47 -31.03 -21.42
C VAL A 53 -25.08 -31.82 -22.67
N GLY A 54 -23.79 -32.19 -22.78
CA GLY A 54 -23.29 -33.08 -23.82
C GLY A 54 -22.51 -32.45 -24.98
N GLN A 55 -22.30 -31.13 -25.01
CA GLN A 55 -21.46 -30.49 -26.04
C GLN A 55 -20.22 -29.79 -25.47
N THR A 56 -19.17 -29.78 -26.30
CA THR A 56 -17.91 -29.07 -26.04
C THR A 56 -18.22 -27.58 -25.90
N GLY A 57 -18.10 -27.02 -24.70
CA GLY A 57 -18.29 -25.60 -24.47
C GLY A 57 -17.18 -24.78 -25.11
N ALA A 58 -17.55 -23.68 -25.76
CA ALA A 58 -16.63 -22.60 -26.09
C ALA A 58 -16.96 -21.42 -25.18
N ILE A 59 -15.96 -20.89 -24.46
CA ILE A 59 -16.08 -19.57 -23.83
C ILE A 59 -15.92 -18.57 -24.95
N THR A 60 -16.98 -17.84 -25.27
CA THR A 60 -16.88 -16.64 -26.09
C THR A 60 -16.56 -15.48 -25.17
N VAL A 61 -15.35 -14.92 -25.29
CA VAL A 61 -15.06 -13.60 -24.72
C VAL A 61 -15.65 -12.58 -25.69
N ASP A 62 -16.81 -12.03 -25.34
CA ASP A 62 -17.39 -10.91 -26.08
C ASP A 62 -16.59 -9.66 -25.76
N SER A 63 -15.66 -9.34 -26.65
CA SER A 63 -15.08 -8.01 -26.77
C SER A 63 -15.23 -7.57 -28.22
N GLU A 64 -15.85 -6.40 -28.45
CA GLU A 64 -16.22 -5.89 -29.78
C GLU A 64 -15.06 -5.75 -30.77
N ALA A 65 -13.80 -5.91 -30.33
CA ALA A 65 -12.62 -5.81 -31.18
C ALA A 65 -11.80 -7.10 -31.33
N ASP A 66 -11.91 -8.10 -30.44
CA ASP A 66 -11.18 -9.37 -30.56
C ASP A 66 -11.88 -10.47 -29.73
N SER A 67 -12.48 -11.43 -30.43
CA SER A 67 -13.14 -12.57 -29.79
C SER A 67 -12.12 -13.68 -29.53
N VAL A 68 -11.70 -13.83 -28.28
CA VAL A 68 -10.87 -14.97 -27.86
C VAL A 68 -11.80 -16.11 -27.46
N SER A 69 -11.86 -17.15 -28.28
CA SER A 69 -12.60 -18.37 -27.94
C SER A 69 -11.72 -19.33 -27.14
N VAL A 70 -12.00 -19.51 -25.85
CA VAL A 70 -11.34 -20.54 -25.05
C VAL A 70 -12.16 -21.83 -25.15
N ARG A 71 -11.64 -22.81 -25.90
CA ARG A 71 -12.18 -24.18 -25.85
C ARG A 71 -11.61 -24.87 -24.62
N PHE A 72 -12.43 -25.05 -23.59
CA PHE A 72 -12.12 -26.03 -22.55
C PHE A 72 -12.85 -27.33 -22.86
N ARG A 73 -12.12 -28.45 -22.82
CA ARG A 73 -12.72 -29.78 -22.91
C ARG A 73 -12.84 -30.30 -21.50
N GLN A 74 -13.97 -30.06 -20.86
CA GLN A 74 -14.26 -30.64 -19.56
C GLN A 74 -14.37 -32.16 -19.74
N ARG A 75 -13.30 -32.90 -19.40
CA ARG A 75 -13.39 -34.35 -19.29
C ARG A 75 -14.11 -34.64 -17.99
N TYR A 76 -15.34 -35.15 -18.07
CA TYR A 76 -15.84 -36.01 -17.01
C TYR A 76 -14.94 -37.25 -17.02
N THR A 77 -13.99 -37.33 -16.10
CA THR A 77 -13.48 -38.63 -15.68
C THR A 77 -14.49 -39.20 -14.70
N PRO A 78 -15.19 -40.31 -15.03
CA PRO A 78 -15.88 -41.07 -14.01
C PRO A 78 -14.84 -41.43 -12.95
N ALA A 79 -15.19 -41.29 -11.68
CA ALA A 79 -14.29 -41.61 -10.58
C ALA A 79 -13.73 -43.03 -10.77
N GLY A 80 -12.40 -43.17 -10.93
CA GLY A 80 -11.79 -44.48 -10.75
C GLY A 80 -10.43 -44.82 -11.36
N HIS A 81 -9.85 -44.13 -12.35
CA HIS A 81 -8.58 -44.64 -12.97
C HIS A 81 -7.47 -43.57 -13.09
N PRO A 82 -6.25 -43.85 -12.61
CA PRO A 82 -5.09 -42.97 -12.74
C PRO A 82 -4.31 -43.32 -14.02
N GLY A 83 -4.22 -42.38 -14.96
CA GLY A 83 -3.37 -42.53 -16.13
C GLY A 83 -3.58 -41.37 -17.10
N VAL A 84 -2.66 -40.41 -17.10
CA VAL A 84 -2.60 -39.32 -18.08
C VAL A 84 -1.57 -39.70 -19.13
N ASP A 85 -1.98 -39.73 -20.41
CA ASP A 85 -1.08 -39.88 -21.56
C ASP A 85 -0.85 -38.49 -22.20
N PRO A 86 0.41 -37.98 -22.27
CA PRO A 86 0.69 -36.58 -22.58
C PRO A 86 0.81 -36.24 -24.07
N ARG A 87 0.20 -37.00 -24.98
CA ARG A 87 0.34 -36.75 -26.42
C ARG A 87 -1.01 -36.48 -27.06
N LEU A 88 -1.31 -35.19 -27.29
CA LEU A 88 -2.05 -34.68 -28.47
C LEU A 88 -2.31 -33.16 -28.31
N ILE A 89 -1.31 -32.36 -28.68
CA ILE A 89 -1.53 -31.01 -29.20
C ILE A 89 -0.91 -30.99 -30.59
N GLN A 90 -1.73 -31.13 -31.63
CA GLN A 90 -1.34 -30.72 -32.97
C GLN A 90 -2.34 -29.69 -33.48
N SER A 91 -1.78 -28.52 -33.72
CA SER A 91 -2.40 -27.30 -34.20
C SER A 91 -2.57 -27.35 -35.72
N GLY A 92 -3.58 -26.64 -36.20
CA GLY A 92 -3.82 -26.46 -37.63
C GLY A 92 -4.74 -25.26 -37.91
N ARG A 93 -4.40 -24.07 -37.38
CA ARG A 93 -4.69 -22.71 -37.90
C ARG A 93 -4.55 -21.63 -36.80
N PRO A 94 -4.18 -20.38 -37.16
CA PRO A 94 -3.94 -19.31 -36.20
C PRO A 94 -5.25 -18.59 -35.89
N SER A 95 -5.85 -18.93 -34.76
CA SER A 95 -6.79 -18.05 -34.06
C SER A 95 -6.36 -18.11 -32.61
N GLY A 96 -6.13 -16.95 -32.00
CA GLY A 96 -5.48 -16.77 -30.69
C GLY A 96 -5.98 -17.78 -29.66
N LEU A 97 -5.29 -18.91 -29.57
CA LEU A 97 -5.57 -19.94 -28.61
C LEU A 97 -4.89 -19.46 -27.33
N LEU A 98 -5.66 -19.22 -26.27
CA LEU A 98 -5.10 -19.10 -24.93
C LEU A 98 -4.45 -20.45 -24.58
N ILE A 99 -3.17 -20.56 -24.89
CA ILE A 99 -2.32 -21.63 -24.34
C ILE A 99 -2.11 -21.22 -22.89
N ILE A 100 -2.92 -21.80 -22.00
CA ILE A 100 -2.63 -21.78 -20.58
C ILE A 100 -1.33 -22.58 -20.44
N ASP A 101 -0.22 -21.87 -20.27
CA ASP A 101 1.07 -22.48 -19.95
C ASP A 101 0.91 -23.34 -18.69
N GLU A 102 1.58 -24.50 -18.63
CA GLU A 102 1.56 -25.42 -17.49
C GLU A 102 2.06 -24.76 -16.19
N GLN A 103 2.68 -23.57 -16.28
CA GLN A 103 3.09 -22.74 -15.14
C GLN A 103 2.04 -21.73 -14.66
N SER A 104 0.90 -21.59 -15.34
CA SER A 104 -0.18 -20.67 -14.92
C SER A 104 -1.19 -21.40 -14.02
N ASN A 105 -1.35 -20.91 -12.78
CA ASN A 105 -2.42 -21.26 -11.82
C ASN A 105 -3.86 -21.01 -12.32
N ALA A 106 -4.08 -20.86 -13.63
CA ALA A 106 -5.38 -20.55 -14.21
C ALA A 106 -6.35 -21.74 -14.09
N VAL A 107 -5.86 -22.98 -14.07
CA VAL A 107 -6.73 -24.18 -13.97
C VAL A 107 -7.46 -24.24 -12.61
N ASP A 108 -6.81 -23.83 -11.52
CA ASP A 108 -7.45 -23.78 -10.19
C ASP A 108 -8.46 -22.63 -10.07
N LEU A 109 -8.20 -21.49 -10.73
CA LEU A 109 -9.10 -20.31 -10.73
C LEU A 109 -10.46 -20.60 -11.39
N PHE A 110 -10.51 -21.48 -12.40
CA PHE A 110 -11.77 -21.86 -13.06
C PHE A 110 -12.58 -22.90 -12.27
N ALA A 111 -11.95 -23.68 -11.38
CA ALA A 111 -12.65 -24.66 -10.54
C ALA A 111 -13.40 -23.99 -9.37
N GLU A 112 -12.94 -22.82 -8.91
CA GLU A 112 -13.56 -22.07 -7.81
C GLU A 112 -14.66 -21.09 -8.26
N ALA A 113 -14.68 -20.75 -9.55
CA ALA A 113 -15.63 -19.80 -10.12
C ALA A 113 -17.02 -20.42 -10.30
N ARG A 114 -17.94 -20.18 -9.35
CA ARG A 114 -19.35 -20.53 -9.50
C ARG A 114 -19.99 -19.65 -10.59
N ALA A 115 -20.91 -20.21 -11.37
CA ALA A 115 -21.61 -19.52 -12.47
C ALA A 115 -22.41 -18.26 -12.06
N ASP A 116 -22.61 -18.05 -10.76
CA ASP A 116 -23.28 -16.86 -10.21
C ASP A 116 -22.31 -15.73 -9.80
N GLN A 117 -20.99 -15.97 -9.92
CA GLN A 117 -19.98 -14.95 -9.69
C GLN A 117 -19.87 -14.12 -10.97
N GLY A 118 -20.02 -12.79 -10.84
CA GLY A 118 -19.98 -11.85 -11.96
C GLY A 118 -18.68 -11.87 -12.77
N PRO A 119 -18.45 -10.88 -13.65
CA PRO A 119 -17.29 -10.88 -14.54
C PRO A 119 -15.97 -11.09 -13.78
N MET A 120 -15.23 -12.13 -14.16
CA MET A 120 -13.93 -12.46 -13.57
C MET A 120 -12.87 -11.53 -14.15
N SER A 121 -12.02 -10.96 -13.28
CA SER A 121 -10.91 -10.10 -13.68
C SER A 121 -9.60 -10.84 -13.53
N LEU A 122 -8.84 -10.99 -14.61
CA LEU A 122 -7.53 -11.67 -14.61
C LEU A 122 -6.41 -10.66 -14.93
N PRO A 123 -5.46 -10.41 -13.99
CA PRO A 123 -4.34 -9.52 -14.23
C PRO A 123 -3.22 -10.20 -15.03
N TYR A 124 -2.66 -9.48 -16.01
CA TYR A 124 -1.56 -9.92 -16.86
C TYR A 124 -0.51 -8.82 -17.03
N LYS A 125 0.73 -9.21 -17.34
CA LYS A 125 1.77 -8.26 -17.73
C LYS A 125 1.49 -7.72 -19.14
N LEU A 126 1.86 -6.46 -19.37
CA LEU A 126 1.84 -5.86 -20.71
C LEU A 126 2.91 -6.48 -21.60
N THR A 127 2.51 -6.93 -22.79
CA THR A 127 3.43 -7.32 -23.87
C THR A 127 3.97 -6.07 -24.58
N ASP A 128 4.98 -6.23 -25.44
CA ASP A 128 5.51 -5.11 -26.23
C ASP A 128 4.46 -4.55 -27.21
N GLU A 129 3.58 -5.40 -27.72
CA GLU A 129 2.44 -5.01 -28.56
C GLU A 129 1.42 -4.18 -27.77
N ASP A 130 1.07 -4.60 -26.55
CA ASP A 130 0.18 -3.84 -25.66
C ASP A 130 0.76 -2.45 -25.35
N ARG A 131 2.08 -2.40 -25.11
CA ARG A 131 2.80 -1.13 -24.85
C ARG A 131 2.76 -0.22 -26.07
N ALA A 132 3.02 -0.75 -27.26
CA ALA A 132 2.95 0.02 -28.51
C ALA A 132 1.55 0.59 -28.74
N LEU A 133 0.51 -0.20 -28.47
CA LEU A 133 -0.89 0.24 -28.52
C LEU A 133 -1.14 1.38 -27.51
N LEU A 134 -0.74 1.23 -26.25
CA LEU A 134 -0.92 2.28 -25.25
C LEU A 134 -0.18 3.57 -25.62
N VAL A 135 1.07 3.48 -26.11
CA VAL A 135 1.82 4.66 -26.56
C VAL A 135 1.07 5.43 -27.65
N ARG A 136 0.39 4.71 -28.55
CA ARG A 136 -0.43 5.33 -29.60
C ARG A 136 -1.69 6.00 -29.05
N LEU A 137 -2.33 5.42 -28.02
CA LEU A 137 -3.57 5.94 -27.43
C LEU A 137 -3.35 7.08 -26.43
N LEU A 138 -2.20 7.10 -25.74
CA LEU A 138 -1.92 8.04 -24.66
C LEU A 138 -2.10 9.54 -25.00
N PRO A 139 -1.79 10.04 -26.22
CA PRO A 139 -2.02 11.43 -26.58
C PRO A 139 -3.49 11.86 -26.50
N ASP A 140 -4.42 10.93 -26.72
CA ASP A 140 -5.87 11.18 -26.74
C ASP A 140 -6.54 10.90 -25.39
N LEU A 141 -5.78 10.39 -24.41
CA LEU A 141 -6.25 10.06 -23.07
C LEU A 141 -5.84 11.12 -22.04
N PRO A 142 -6.59 11.25 -20.92
CA PRO A 142 -6.17 12.09 -19.80
C PRO A 142 -4.76 11.74 -19.33
N GLN A 143 -3.97 12.75 -18.95
CA GLN A 143 -2.61 12.51 -18.49
C GLN A 143 -2.60 11.83 -17.12
N LEU A 144 -1.97 10.65 -17.04
CA LEU A 144 -1.69 9.98 -15.78
C LEU A 144 -0.38 10.48 -15.18
N GLN A 145 -0.41 10.83 -13.90
CA GLN A 145 0.77 11.18 -13.12
C GLN A 145 0.69 10.47 -11.76
N ALA A 146 1.80 9.89 -11.30
CA ALA A 146 1.88 9.27 -10.00
C ALA A 146 2.15 10.33 -8.90
N PRO A 147 1.46 10.27 -7.74
CA PRO A 147 0.48 9.26 -7.34
C PRO A 147 -0.86 9.39 -8.07
N VAL A 148 -1.40 8.26 -8.54
CA VAL A 148 -2.68 8.24 -9.28
C VAL A 148 -3.83 8.39 -8.30
N THR A 149 -4.57 9.51 -8.41
CA THR A 149 -5.79 9.76 -7.63
C THR A 149 -6.95 8.92 -8.16
N LEU A 150 -7.99 8.72 -7.34
CA LEU A 150 -9.20 8.01 -7.77
C LEU A 150 -9.85 8.68 -8.98
N GLU A 151 -9.99 10.01 -8.94
CA GLU A 151 -10.57 10.81 -10.03
C GLU A 151 -9.76 10.68 -11.33
N ALA A 152 -8.43 10.79 -11.25
CA ALA A 152 -7.57 10.66 -12.43
C ALA A 152 -7.62 9.25 -13.02
N ARG A 153 -7.69 8.22 -12.15
CA ARG A 153 -7.86 6.82 -12.56
C ARG A 153 -9.19 6.61 -13.28
N GLU A 154 -10.28 7.10 -12.72
CA GLU A 154 -11.62 6.95 -13.29
C GLU A 154 -11.73 7.68 -14.63
N ALA A 155 -11.30 8.94 -14.69
CA ALA A 155 -11.27 9.71 -15.93
C ALA A 155 -10.45 9.03 -17.03
N PHE A 156 -9.28 8.47 -16.68
CA PHE A 156 -8.45 7.74 -17.63
C PHE A 156 -9.12 6.46 -18.13
N LEU A 157 -9.68 5.64 -17.22
CA LEU A 157 -10.33 4.38 -17.58
C LEU A 157 -11.59 4.62 -18.40
N ASP A 158 -12.36 5.67 -18.11
CA ASP A 158 -13.55 6.02 -18.87
C ASP A 158 -13.20 6.53 -20.27
N ALA A 159 -12.17 7.38 -20.40
CA ALA A 159 -11.67 7.79 -21.70
C ALA A 159 -11.12 6.60 -22.51
N TYR A 160 -10.39 5.69 -21.87
CA TYR A 160 -9.89 4.47 -22.51
C TYR A 160 -11.04 3.57 -22.99
N ARG A 161 -12.09 3.39 -22.18
CA ARG A 161 -13.30 2.64 -22.57
C ARG A 161 -14.06 3.30 -23.71
N ALA A 162 -14.05 4.63 -23.81
CA ALA A 162 -14.71 5.35 -24.88
C ALA A 162 -13.91 5.37 -26.20
N HIS A 163 -12.61 5.07 -26.15
CA HIS A 163 -11.74 5.18 -27.31
C HIS A 163 -12.10 4.14 -28.40
N PRO A 164 -12.17 4.52 -29.69
CA PRO A 164 -12.53 3.60 -30.78
C PRO A 164 -11.49 2.49 -31.01
N ASP A 165 -10.19 2.84 -30.93
CA ASP A 165 -9.08 1.89 -31.11
C ASP A 165 -8.67 1.15 -29.82
N ARG A 166 -9.57 1.05 -28.83
CA ARG A 166 -9.27 0.38 -27.56
C ARG A 166 -9.10 -1.12 -27.75
N ALA A 167 -8.22 -1.73 -26.95
CA ALA A 167 -8.15 -3.18 -26.87
C ALA A 167 -9.25 -3.73 -25.96
N GLY A 168 -9.56 -5.02 -26.09
CA GLY A 168 -10.56 -5.73 -25.27
C GLY A 168 -10.17 -5.94 -23.79
N TRP A 169 -9.09 -5.32 -23.33
CA TRP A 169 -8.58 -5.39 -21.97
C TRP A 169 -8.48 -3.98 -21.36
N GLU A 170 -8.55 -3.86 -20.04
CA GLU A 170 -8.40 -2.59 -19.33
C GLU A 170 -6.98 -2.42 -18.75
N PRO A 171 -6.36 -1.24 -18.83
CA PRO A 171 -5.05 -1.00 -18.24
C PRO A 171 -5.11 -1.11 -16.71
N GLU A 172 -4.21 -1.90 -16.14
CA GLU A 172 -3.98 -1.96 -14.70
C GLU A 172 -3.10 -0.78 -14.32
N LEU A 173 -3.67 0.23 -13.68
CA LEU A 173 -2.95 1.41 -13.22
C LEU A 173 -2.28 1.14 -11.87
N LEU A 174 -1.21 1.89 -11.57
CA LEU A 174 -0.61 1.91 -10.23
C LEU A 174 -1.71 2.05 -9.17
N SER A 175 -1.57 1.27 -8.09
CA SER A 175 -2.53 1.26 -6.99
C SER A 175 -2.82 2.67 -6.53
N LEU A 176 -4.11 2.94 -6.27
CA LEU A 176 -4.54 4.20 -5.69
C LEU A 176 -3.71 4.45 -4.43
N PHE A 177 -3.03 5.59 -4.41
CA PHE A 177 -2.31 5.99 -3.22
C PHE A 177 -3.34 6.53 -2.22
N ASP A 178 -3.75 5.68 -1.27
CA ASP A 178 -4.53 6.11 -0.13
C ASP A 178 -3.56 6.41 1.04
N PRO A 179 -3.40 7.69 1.42
CA PRO A 179 -2.45 8.09 2.45
C PRO A 179 -2.76 7.50 3.84
N ASP A 180 -4.01 7.13 4.11
CA ASP A 180 -4.41 6.58 5.41
C ASP A 180 -4.21 5.06 5.48
N VAL A 181 -4.44 4.36 4.38
CA VAL A 181 -4.16 2.91 4.27
C VAL A 181 -2.67 2.63 4.18
N GLU A 182 -1.93 3.48 3.45
CA GLU A 182 -0.50 3.28 3.19
C GLU A 182 0.41 3.87 4.28
N ARG A 183 -0.16 4.51 5.32
CA ARG A 183 0.61 5.14 6.40
C ARG A 183 1.58 4.17 7.09
N GLY A 184 1.14 2.96 7.41
CA GLY A 184 2.00 1.95 8.04
C GLY A 184 3.17 1.52 7.15
N ARG A 185 2.91 1.36 5.83
CA ARG A 185 3.95 1.01 4.86
C ARG A 185 4.94 2.15 4.64
N LEU A 186 4.45 3.39 4.69
CA LEU A 186 5.31 4.57 4.66
C LEU A 186 6.22 4.63 5.88
N ASP A 187 5.69 4.41 7.08
CA ASP A 187 6.47 4.43 8.32
C ASP A 187 7.56 3.34 8.31
N ASP A 188 7.22 2.12 7.86
CA ASP A 188 8.16 1.01 7.71
C ASP A 188 9.27 1.33 6.67
N LEU A 189 8.90 1.91 5.52
CA LEU A 189 9.86 2.33 4.50
C LEU A 189 10.72 3.49 4.97
N SER A 190 10.16 4.44 5.71
CA SER A 190 10.87 5.58 6.28
C SER A 190 11.95 5.10 7.26
N LEU A 191 11.63 4.12 8.11
CA LEU A 191 12.60 3.52 9.02
C LEU A 191 13.75 2.83 8.27
N LYS A 192 13.45 2.10 7.20
CA LYS A 192 14.47 1.49 6.33
C LYS A 192 15.36 2.56 5.67
N CYS A 193 14.77 3.62 5.13
CA CYS A 193 15.52 4.72 4.53
C CYS A 193 16.40 5.43 5.57
N GLN A 194 15.94 5.54 6.82
CA GLN A 194 16.75 6.11 7.90
C GLN A 194 17.94 5.22 8.27
N GLN A 195 17.77 3.89 8.24
CA GLN A 195 18.87 2.94 8.42
C GLN A 195 19.90 3.05 7.29
N GLU A 196 19.45 3.08 6.03
CA GLU A 196 20.33 3.28 4.87
C GLU A 196 21.14 4.59 4.97
N LEU A 197 20.50 5.70 5.37
CA LEU A 197 21.19 6.97 5.58
C LEU A 197 22.21 6.90 6.73
N ARG A 198 21.93 6.14 7.79
CA ARG A 198 22.87 5.94 8.90
C ARG A 198 24.09 5.16 8.46
N ASP A 199 23.90 4.09 7.71
CA ASP A 199 25.00 3.27 7.19
C ASP A 199 25.88 4.11 6.25
N ASP A 200 25.26 4.88 5.35
CA ASP A 200 25.98 5.77 4.43
C ASP A 200 26.72 6.91 5.16
N PHE A 201 26.19 7.38 6.30
CA PHE A 201 26.87 8.34 7.17
C PHE A 201 28.07 7.72 7.90
N ILE A 202 27.94 6.48 8.40
CA ILE A 202 29.04 5.75 9.05
C ILE A 202 30.18 5.51 8.04
N GLU A 203 29.83 5.20 6.80
CA GLU A 203 30.76 5.06 5.68
C GLU A 203 31.32 6.41 5.16
N GLN A 204 31.00 7.53 5.84
CA GLN A 204 31.48 8.87 5.54
C GLN A 204 31.17 9.37 4.12
N ARG A 205 30.07 8.87 3.52
CA ARG A 205 29.65 9.30 2.17
C ARG A 205 29.16 10.74 2.12
N PHE A 206 28.63 11.24 3.24
CA PHE A 206 28.22 12.63 3.40
C PHE A 206 28.46 13.11 4.83
N ALA A 207 28.43 14.42 5.02
CA ALA A 207 28.51 15.05 6.33
C ALA A 207 27.12 15.48 6.80
N ALA A 208 26.87 15.32 8.10
CA ALA A 208 25.70 15.87 8.77
C ALA A 208 26.15 16.81 9.89
N PHE A 209 25.27 17.72 10.30
CA PHE A 209 25.50 18.77 11.27
C PHE A 209 24.38 18.79 12.30
N ASN A 210 24.69 19.16 13.54
CA ASN A 210 23.69 19.31 14.59
C ASN A 210 23.06 20.71 14.49
N SER A 211 22.08 21.01 15.36
CA SER A 211 21.49 22.35 15.51
C SER A 211 22.53 23.45 15.75
N ASP A 212 23.65 23.12 16.38
CA ASP A 212 24.72 24.06 16.70
C ASP A 212 25.72 24.26 15.54
N HIS A 213 25.35 23.82 14.32
CA HIS A 213 26.18 23.84 13.11
C HIS A 213 27.53 23.10 13.23
N SER A 214 27.71 22.33 14.30
CA SER A 214 28.87 21.46 14.50
C SER A 214 28.65 20.12 13.80
N ARG A 215 29.73 19.52 13.29
CA ARG A 215 29.66 18.22 12.60
C ARG A 215 29.08 17.16 13.53
N ALA A 216 28.01 16.52 13.08
CA ALA A 216 27.36 15.45 13.79
C ALA A 216 28.31 14.25 13.92
N LYS A 217 28.31 13.60 15.08
CA LYS A 217 28.98 12.31 15.30
C LYS A 217 28.06 11.11 15.05
N LEU A 218 26.75 11.35 15.14
CA LEU A 218 25.70 10.35 15.01
C LEU A 218 24.55 10.96 14.20
N LEU A 219 23.97 10.16 13.30
CA LEU A 219 22.81 10.56 12.53
C LEU A 219 21.53 10.22 13.31
N VAL A 220 21.01 11.21 14.04
CA VAL A 220 19.80 11.14 14.88
C VAL A 220 18.80 12.23 14.49
N ALA A 221 17.59 12.20 15.06
CA ALA A 221 16.65 13.30 14.90
C ALA A 221 17.28 14.63 15.36
N GLY A 222 17.06 15.71 14.61
CA GLY A 222 17.78 16.98 14.81
C GLY A 222 19.19 17.06 14.18
N ALA A 223 19.62 16.03 13.43
CA ALA A 223 20.77 16.14 12.53
C ALA A 223 20.34 16.60 11.14
N PHE A 224 21.11 17.50 10.55
CA PHE A 224 20.85 18.19 9.30
C PHE A 224 21.92 17.89 8.26
N ILE A 225 21.50 17.75 7.01
CA ILE A 225 22.38 17.51 5.86
C ILE A 225 22.23 18.71 4.92
N PRO A 226 23.34 19.32 4.45
CA PRO A 226 23.27 20.39 3.47
C PRO A 226 22.53 19.95 2.20
N ARG A 227 21.63 20.80 1.69
CA ARG A 227 20.79 20.50 0.54
C ARG A 227 21.61 20.03 -0.66
N GLN A 228 22.74 20.69 -0.95
CA GLN A 228 23.60 20.29 -2.06
C GLN A 228 24.09 18.85 -1.92
N MET A 229 24.52 18.43 -0.72
CA MET A 229 24.91 17.05 -0.46
C MET A 229 23.75 16.08 -0.62
N VAL A 230 22.54 16.47 -0.21
CA VAL A 230 21.33 15.66 -0.44
C VAL A 230 21.07 15.47 -1.93
N LEU A 231 21.19 16.53 -2.74
CA LEU A 231 21.00 16.46 -4.19
C LEU A 231 22.00 15.49 -4.84
N ASP A 232 23.27 15.60 -4.46
CA ASP A 232 24.33 14.73 -4.97
C ASP A 232 24.09 13.27 -4.53
N TYR A 233 23.69 13.07 -3.27
CA TYR A 233 23.36 11.76 -2.72
C TYR A 233 22.18 11.09 -3.46
N LEU A 234 21.08 11.82 -3.68
CA LEU A 234 19.90 11.29 -4.38
C LEU A 234 20.22 10.90 -5.82
N LYS A 235 21.00 11.72 -6.52
CA LYS A 235 21.43 11.46 -7.90
C LYS A 235 22.32 10.22 -7.99
N GLN A 236 23.26 10.06 -7.05
CA GLN A 236 24.23 8.95 -7.08
C GLN A 236 23.66 7.62 -6.61
N ARG A 237 22.81 7.62 -5.57
CA ARG A 237 22.40 6.39 -4.87
C ARG A 237 21.01 5.91 -5.26
N HIS A 238 20.10 6.83 -5.61
CA HIS A 238 18.67 6.50 -5.73
C HIS A 238 18.09 6.74 -7.13
N ASP A 239 18.86 7.25 -8.09
CA ASP A 239 18.35 7.73 -9.40
C ASP A 239 17.11 8.62 -9.18
N MET A 240 17.24 9.57 -8.23
CA MET A 240 16.17 10.47 -7.80
C MET A 240 16.51 11.92 -8.12
N VAL A 241 15.51 12.68 -8.57
CA VAL A 241 15.62 14.11 -8.89
C VAL A 241 14.59 14.89 -8.06
N PRO A 242 14.94 16.09 -7.56
CA PRO A 242 13.98 16.91 -6.82
C PRO A 242 12.83 17.34 -7.73
N VAL A 243 11.62 17.42 -7.18
CA VAL A 243 10.51 18.07 -7.87
C VAL A 243 10.89 19.54 -8.13
N PRO A 244 10.90 20.02 -9.38
CA PRO A 244 11.16 21.43 -9.68
C PRO A 244 10.02 22.28 -9.12
N ARG A 245 10.33 23.11 -8.12
CA ARG A 245 9.34 24.02 -7.55
C ARG A 245 9.15 25.21 -8.49
N ARG A 246 7.92 25.41 -8.96
CA ARG A 246 7.54 26.65 -9.65
C ARG A 246 7.55 27.79 -8.63
N PRO A 247 8.16 28.95 -8.95
CA PRO A 247 8.22 30.09 -8.03
C PRO A 247 6.84 30.64 -7.60
N ASP A 248 5.76 30.35 -8.35
CA ASP A 248 4.45 31.01 -8.18
C ASP A 248 3.32 30.14 -7.62
N GLU A 249 3.57 28.87 -7.25
CA GLU A 249 2.56 28.03 -6.61
C GLU A 249 2.78 28.01 -5.08
N GLY A 250 2.08 28.92 -4.39
CA GLY A 250 1.97 28.88 -2.94
C GLY A 250 1.49 27.51 -2.46
N VAL A 251 2.28 26.91 -1.56
CA VAL A 251 1.98 25.68 -0.81
C VAL A 251 1.28 24.60 -1.63
N SER A 252 2.07 23.78 -2.32
CA SER A 252 1.59 22.55 -2.95
C SER A 252 0.78 21.73 -1.94
N THR A 253 -0.52 21.63 -2.21
CA THR A 253 -1.55 21.11 -1.29
C THR A 253 -1.43 19.60 -1.08
N GLN A 254 -0.59 18.91 -1.86
CA GLN A 254 -0.34 17.47 -1.70
C GLN A 254 0.47 17.15 -0.45
N THR A 255 1.31 18.07 0.04
CA THR A 255 2.07 17.89 1.28
C THR A 255 1.31 18.42 2.50
N ALA A 256 0.35 19.34 2.30
CA ALA A 256 -0.43 19.95 3.38
C ALA A 256 -1.37 18.96 4.11
N VAL A 257 -1.85 17.92 3.42
CA VAL A 257 -2.72 16.89 4.05
C VAL A 257 -1.91 15.93 4.95
N LEU A 258 -0.59 15.81 4.74
CA LEU A 258 0.29 14.96 5.56
C LEU A 258 1.22 15.73 6.51
N ALA A 259 1.37 17.04 6.32
CA ALA A 259 2.20 17.92 7.16
C ALA A 259 1.41 18.61 8.29
N SER A 260 0.07 18.64 8.24
CA SER A 260 -0.73 19.31 9.25
C SER A 260 -1.01 18.41 10.46
N THR A 261 -0.03 18.30 11.35
CA THR A 261 -0.21 18.10 12.81
C THR A 261 1.10 18.35 13.58
N GLN A 262 1.88 19.39 13.23
CA GLN A 262 2.89 19.94 14.15
C GLN A 262 2.97 21.48 14.08
N SER A 263 3.05 22.10 15.27
CA SER A 263 2.97 23.54 15.61
C SER A 263 1.55 24.13 15.61
N ASP A 264 1.13 25.01 16.50
CA ASP A 264 1.82 25.71 17.59
C ASP A 264 0.74 26.30 18.52
N VAL A 265 0.89 26.12 19.84
CA VAL A 265 0.28 27.01 20.83
C VAL A 265 1.44 27.55 21.65
N ARG A 266 1.99 28.67 21.19
CA ARG A 266 2.80 29.57 22.02
C ARG A 266 2.21 30.97 21.88
N SER A 267 1.57 31.41 22.95
CA SER A 267 1.39 32.83 23.20
C SER A 267 1.54 33.10 24.69
N ALA A 268 2.49 34.00 24.99
CA ALA A 268 2.69 34.77 26.20
C ALA A 268 2.85 34.04 27.56
N VAL A 269 4.09 34.13 28.07
CA VAL A 269 4.45 34.01 29.49
C VAL A 269 3.78 35.15 30.29
N PRO A 270 3.29 34.88 31.51
CA PRO A 270 3.95 35.51 32.65
C PRO A 270 4.40 34.49 33.71
N GLU A 271 5.66 34.68 34.09
CA GLU A 271 6.28 34.51 35.40
C GLU A 271 5.55 33.76 36.54
N LYS A 272 6.31 32.80 37.11
CA LYS A 272 6.44 32.40 38.52
C LYS A 272 5.67 31.18 39.06
N VAL A 273 6.46 30.41 39.83
CA VAL A 273 6.16 29.39 40.87
C VAL A 273 6.32 27.92 40.44
N PRO A 274 7.11 27.10 41.17
CA PRO A 274 7.35 25.69 40.84
C PRO A 274 6.20 24.82 41.36
N SER A 275 5.54 24.07 40.48
CA SER A 275 4.54 23.06 40.85
C SER A 275 5.13 21.66 40.80
N GLN A 276 5.24 21.08 42.00
CA GLN A 276 5.54 19.67 42.26
C GLN A 276 4.50 18.74 41.62
N ASP A 277 4.97 17.54 41.28
CA ASP A 277 4.19 16.37 40.87
C ASP A 277 2.98 16.11 41.79
N GLY A 278 1.79 16.44 41.28
CA GLY A 278 0.51 16.06 41.86
C GLY A 278 -0.18 14.98 41.03
N ARG A 279 0.41 13.78 40.90
CA ARG A 279 -0.39 12.59 40.56
C ARG A 279 -1.32 12.34 41.74
N SER A 280 -2.57 12.76 41.62
CA SER A 280 -3.64 12.51 42.59
C SER A 280 -3.60 11.05 43.06
N SER A 281 -3.27 10.83 44.34
CA SER A 281 -3.26 9.52 45.01
C SER A 281 -4.62 8.80 44.95
N LYS A 282 -5.69 9.49 44.53
CA LYS A 282 -7.04 8.94 44.42
C LYS A 282 -7.21 7.95 43.24
N ASP A 283 -6.43 8.10 42.18
CA ASP A 283 -6.49 7.20 41.01
C ASP A 283 -5.71 5.90 41.23
N LYS A 284 -4.61 5.94 41.99
CA LYS A 284 -3.82 4.74 42.30
C LYS A 284 -4.58 3.73 43.17
N MET A 285 -5.34 4.21 44.15
CA MET A 285 -6.08 3.33 45.06
C MET A 285 -7.26 2.61 44.38
N ARG A 286 -7.82 3.18 43.30
CA ARG A 286 -8.89 2.55 42.51
C ARG A 286 -8.38 1.55 41.47
N GLU A 287 -7.11 1.63 41.05
CA GLU A 287 -6.52 0.75 40.02
C GLU A 287 -6.31 -0.70 40.50
N GLU A 288 -6.08 -0.88 41.81
CA GLU A 288 -5.75 -2.18 42.43
C GLU A 288 -6.97 -3.09 42.71
N GLY A 289 -8.19 -2.53 42.79
CA GLY A 289 -9.40 -3.28 43.13
C GLY A 289 -10.20 -3.86 41.95
N LEU A 290 -9.92 -3.46 40.71
CA LEU A 290 -10.68 -3.96 39.54
C LEU A 290 -10.17 -5.33 39.07
N ASP A 291 -11.03 -6.34 39.14
CA ASP A 291 -10.80 -7.65 38.53
C ASP A 291 -10.83 -7.53 36.98
N PRO A 292 -9.76 -7.94 36.26
CA PRO A 292 -9.76 -8.01 34.81
C PRO A 292 -10.90 -8.82 34.18
N THR A 293 -11.42 -9.82 34.91
CA THR A 293 -12.50 -10.71 34.46
C THR A 293 -13.82 -9.96 34.32
N ASP A 294 -14.20 -9.18 35.34
CA ASP A 294 -15.45 -8.41 35.35
C ASP A 294 -15.47 -7.35 34.25
N VAL A 295 -14.33 -6.69 34.04
CA VAL A 295 -14.17 -5.70 32.96
C VAL A 295 -14.36 -6.35 31.60
N TYR A 296 -13.83 -7.56 31.39
CA TYR A 296 -13.94 -8.27 30.12
C TYR A 296 -15.37 -8.74 29.83
N GLU A 297 -16.04 -9.37 30.80
CA GLU A 297 -17.40 -9.88 30.63
C GLU A 297 -18.40 -8.75 30.36
N TYR A 298 -18.32 -7.64 31.11
CA TYR A 298 -19.15 -6.47 30.85
C TYR A 298 -18.84 -5.86 29.48
N HIS A 299 -17.55 -5.73 29.12
CA HIS A 299 -17.16 -5.20 27.81
C HIS A 299 -17.69 -6.06 26.65
N LYS A 300 -17.71 -7.40 26.82
CA LYS A 300 -18.18 -8.38 25.83
C LYS A 300 -19.68 -8.26 25.51
N GLN A 301 -20.50 -7.92 26.50
CA GLN A 301 -21.97 -7.78 26.34
C GLN A 301 -22.40 -6.55 25.53
N LEU A 302 -21.55 -5.52 25.43
CA LEU A 302 -21.86 -4.31 24.68
C LEU A 302 -21.68 -4.52 23.16
N VAL A 303 -22.51 -3.89 22.33
CA VAL A 303 -22.39 -3.91 20.85
C VAL A 303 -22.16 -2.48 20.35
N GLY A 304 -21.37 -2.32 19.27
CA GLY A 304 -21.14 -1.04 18.58
C GLY A 304 -19.75 -0.42 18.78
N LYS A 305 -19.53 0.77 18.20
CA LYS A 305 -18.21 1.43 18.15
C LYS A 305 -17.79 2.13 19.46
N ALA A 306 -18.70 2.32 20.41
CA ALA A 306 -18.46 3.08 21.66
C ALA A 306 -18.30 2.21 22.92
N ARG A 307 -17.98 0.91 22.78
CA ARG A 307 -17.94 -0.05 23.89
C ARG A 307 -16.96 0.36 25.00
N THR A 308 -15.74 0.76 24.63
CA THR A 308 -14.69 1.16 25.60
C THR A 308 -15.11 2.37 26.43
N LYS A 309 -15.83 3.32 25.84
CA LYS A 309 -16.32 4.51 26.56
C LYS A 309 -17.39 4.13 27.59
N ARG A 310 -18.35 3.30 27.20
CA ARG A 310 -19.40 2.80 28.11
C ARG A 310 -18.83 1.94 29.23
N THR A 311 -17.85 1.09 28.94
CA THR A 311 -17.13 0.31 29.97
C THR A 311 -16.36 1.22 30.92
N ALA A 312 -15.70 2.27 30.42
CA ALA A 312 -14.99 3.24 31.24
C ALA A 312 -15.93 4.00 32.19
N GLU A 313 -17.10 4.43 31.70
CA GLU A 313 -18.13 5.08 32.50
C GLU A 313 -18.71 4.14 33.58
N TYR A 314 -19.02 2.89 33.22
CA TYR A 314 -19.59 1.91 34.16
C TYR A 314 -18.68 1.58 35.34
N PHE A 315 -17.38 1.48 35.08
CA PHE A 315 -16.38 1.16 36.11
C PHE A 315 -15.74 2.41 36.73
N GLU A 316 -16.17 3.62 36.36
CA GLU A 316 -15.57 4.90 36.78
C GLU A 316 -14.04 4.97 36.59
N VAL A 317 -13.53 4.43 35.46
CA VAL A 317 -12.09 4.37 35.16
C VAL A 317 -11.77 4.99 33.81
N SER A 318 -10.49 5.28 33.57
CA SER A 318 -10.06 5.74 32.25
C SER A 318 -10.21 4.65 31.18
N GLY A 319 -10.53 5.04 29.95
CA GLY A 319 -10.59 4.10 28.81
C GLY A 319 -9.26 3.39 28.51
N SER A 320 -8.14 3.99 28.90
CA SER A 320 -6.81 3.36 28.84
C SER A 320 -6.68 2.20 29.83
N LEU A 321 -7.22 2.34 31.05
CA LEU A 321 -7.21 1.28 32.06
C LEU A 321 -8.09 0.09 31.63
N VAL A 322 -9.27 0.36 31.05
CA VAL A 322 -10.15 -0.67 30.47
C VAL A 322 -9.38 -1.52 29.44
N ARG A 323 -8.69 -0.87 28.49
CA ARG A 323 -7.89 -1.59 27.47
C ARG A 323 -6.76 -2.42 28.08
N ARG A 324 -6.09 -1.90 29.12
CA ARG A 324 -5.04 -2.62 29.85
C ARG A 324 -5.60 -3.88 30.54
N LYS A 325 -6.72 -3.77 31.26
CA LYS A 325 -7.36 -4.91 31.95
C LYS A 325 -7.87 -5.97 30.97
N ILE A 326 -8.46 -5.56 29.84
CA ILE A 326 -8.88 -6.50 28.77
C ILE A 326 -7.67 -7.27 28.21
N ARG A 327 -6.53 -6.60 28.00
CA ARG A 327 -5.30 -7.26 27.55
C ARG A 327 -4.82 -8.28 28.58
N GLN A 328 -4.77 -7.89 29.85
CA GLN A 328 -4.38 -8.75 30.96
C GLN A 328 -5.27 -9.99 31.10
N TYR A 329 -6.58 -9.85 30.88
CA TYR A 329 -7.50 -10.99 30.85
C TYR A 329 -7.16 -11.95 29.70
N LYS A 330 -6.99 -11.45 28.47
CA LYS A 330 -6.63 -12.28 27.30
C LYS A 330 -5.31 -13.02 27.48
N GLU A 331 -4.31 -12.38 28.08
CA GLU A 331 -3.02 -12.99 28.39
C GLU A 331 -3.14 -14.12 29.43
N ARG A 332 -4.04 -14.00 30.41
CA ARG A 332 -4.31 -15.05 31.41
C ARG A 332 -5.16 -16.20 30.87
N SER A 333 -6.09 -15.91 29.96
CA SER A 333 -7.04 -16.90 29.42
C SER A 333 -6.50 -17.68 28.23
N GLN A 334 -5.40 -17.25 27.61
CA GLN A 334 -4.77 -18.02 26.54
C GLN A 334 -4.02 -19.23 27.13
N PRO A 335 -4.27 -20.46 26.65
CA PRO A 335 -3.45 -21.61 27.02
C PRO A 335 -2.00 -21.31 26.63
N ALA A 336 -1.04 -21.64 27.50
CA ALA A 336 0.37 -21.41 27.25
C ALA A 336 0.73 -21.88 25.84
N SER A 337 1.18 -20.93 25.00
CA SER A 337 1.62 -21.25 23.65
C SER A 337 2.66 -22.37 23.73
N PRO A 338 2.52 -23.47 22.96
CA PRO A 338 3.50 -24.56 22.95
C PRO A 338 4.84 -24.12 22.35
N PHE A 339 4.92 -22.91 21.80
CA PHE A 339 6.15 -22.37 21.23
C PHE A 339 6.92 -21.55 22.26
N PRO A 340 8.22 -21.85 22.49
CA PRO A 340 9.05 -21.10 23.42
C PRO A 340 9.18 -19.65 22.95
N VAL A 341 8.86 -18.71 23.85
CA VAL A 341 9.04 -17.27 23.61
C VAL A 341 10.55 -17.00 23.50
N PRO A 342 11.05 -16.40 22.41
CA PRO A 342 12.47 -16.12 22.25
C PRO A 342 12.94 -15.16 23.35
N VAL A 343 13.95 -15.59 24.09
CA VAL A 343 14.58 -14.81 25.15
C VAL A 343 15.36 -13.68 24.49
N ASN A 344 14.90 -12.44 24.66
CA ASN A 344 15.68 -11.26 24.29
C ASN A 344 16.96 -11.24 25.13
N LYS A 345 18.10 -11.51 24.48
CA LYS A 345 19.42 -11.35 25.09
C LYS A 345 19.62 -9.87 25.43
N LYS A 346 19.93 -9.61 26.70
CA LYS A 346 20.26 -8.28 27.24
C LYS A 346 21.57 -7.76 26.69
#